data_AF-A0A521HUE9-F1
#
_entry.id   AF-A0A521HUE9-F1
#
_cell.length_a   1.000
_cell.length_b   1.000
_cell.length_c   1.000
_cell.angle_alpha   90.00
_cell.angle_beta   90.00
_cell.angle_gamma   90.00
#
_symmetry.space_group_name_H-M   'P 1'
#
loop_
_entity.id
_entity.type
_entity.pdbx_description
1 polymer ?
#
loop_
_entity_poly.entity_id
_entity_poly.type
_entity_poly.pdbx_seq_one_letter_code
_entity_poly.pdbx_strand_id
1 'polypeptide(L)'
;ISDAAAPYGLYYAPDPSSQIACTIGGNVAENSGGVHCLKYGLTVHNLLRVRGVTIEGDVVEFGSHALDAPGYDLLALVTGSEGMLVVVTEVTVRLTPKPQLAQCVLAAFDDVVRAGDAVARIIAAGIIPAGLEMMDQPATAAVEEFVRAGYPLEAKAILLCESDGTPEEVEEEIARVRAVLEHSGATEIRVSRDEAERLKFWAGRKAAFPAAGRLSPDYYCMDGTIPRKRLGEMLTAIQDMETRYGLRCINVFHAGDGNLHPLILFDANQPGELERAEAFGAEILELSVALGGTITGEHGVGIEKINQMCTQFGAAERTQFFRVKEAFDPAGLLNPGKAIPTLHRCAEYGRMVVHGGQLPHPELPRF
;
A
#
# COMPACT_ATOMS: atom_id res chain seq x y z
N ILE A 1 13.23 -0.46 15.97
CA ILE A 1 12.71 -1.58 16.80
C ILE A 1 13.47 -2.87 16.49
N SER A 2 13.48 -3.32 15.23
CA SER A 2 14.13 -4.57 14.81
C SER A 2 15.61 -4.66 15.20
N ASP A 3 16.38 -3.57 15.12
CA ASP A 3 17.78 -3.56 15.57
C ASP A 3 17.94 -3.86 17.07
N ALA A 4 17.05 -3.33 17.91
CA ALA A 4 17.06 -3.59 19.34
C ALA A 4 16.58 -5.02 19.68
N ALA A 5 15.73 -5.61 18.83
CA ALA A 5 15.26 -6.98 18.96
C ALA A 5 16.24 -8.03 18.41
N ALA A 6 17.14 -7.62 17.50
CA ALA A 6 18.05 -8.51 16.77
C ALA A 6 18.93 -9.41 17.66
N PRO A 7 19.48 -8.96 18.82
CA PRO A 7 20.28 -9.81 19.70
C PRO A 7 19.51 -11.01 20.27
N TYR A 8 18.18 -10.94 20.29
CA TYR A 8 17.30 -12.02 20.77
C TYR A 8 16.85 -12.95 19.65
N GLY A 9 17.34 -12.77 18.41
CA GLY A 9 16.88 -13.52 17.25
C GLY A 9 15.47 -13.13 16.80
N LEU A 10 15.00 -11.94 17.17
CA LEU A 10 13.66 -11.44 16.89
C LEU A 10 13.69 -10.18 16.01
N TYR A 11 12.57 -9.83 15.39
CA TYR A 11 12.35 -8.58 14.66
C TYR A 11 10.89 -8.12 14.75
N TYR A 12 10.64 -6.84 14.41
CA TYR A 12 9.29 -6.31 14.19
C TYR A 12 8.95 -6.50 12.71
N ALA A 13 7.84 -7.17 12.42
CA ALA A 13 7.58 -7.70 11.09
C ALA A 13 7.16 -6.68 10.02
N PRO A 14 6.27 -5.70 10.31
CA PRO A 14 5.96 -4.66 9.34
C PRO A 14 7.20 -3.86 8.94
N ASP A 15 7.43 -3.79 7.63
CA ASP A 15 8.66 -3.27 7.04
C ASP A 15 8.37 -2.22 5.94
N PRO A 16 7.73 -1.09 6.29
CA PRO A 16 7.43 -0.05 5.31
C PRO A 16 8.72 0.40 4.63
N SER A 17 8.64 0.79 3.35
CA SER A 17 9.81 1.24 2.59
C SER A 17 10.54 2.42 3.26
N SER A 18 9.82 3.20 4.08
CA SER A 18 10.33 4.30 4.90
C SER A 18 10.94 3.87 6.24
N GLN A 19 11.18 2.58 6.50
CA GLN A 19 11.66 2.02 7.79
C GLN A 19 12.87 2.73 8.41
N ILE A 20 13.71 3.36 7.60
CA ILE A 20 14.89 4.12 8.06
C ILE A 20 14.54 5.48 8.69
N ALA A 21 13.32 5.98 8.47
CA ALA A 21 12.88 7.32 8.84
C ALA A 21 11.49 7.36 9.52
N CYS A 22 10.63 6.37 9.29
CA CYS A 22 9.31 6.31 9.93
C CYS A 22 9.42 6.11 11.45
N THR A 23 8.36 6.48 12.18
CA THR A 23 8.24 6.22 13.61
C THR A 23 7.14 5.21 13.87
N ILE A 24 7.22 4.48 14.99
CA ILE A 24 6.18 3.50 15.35
C ILE A 24 4.81 4.17 15.55
N GLY A 25 4.76 5.40 16.08
CA GLY A 25 3.51 6.15 16.19
C GLY A 25 2.89 6.48 14.83
N GLY A 26 3.73 6.86 13.86
CA GLY A 26 3.29 7.05 12.47
C GLY A 26 2.76 5.74 11.85
N ASN A 27 3.47 4.62 12.07
CA ASN A 27 3.01 3.33 11.55
C ASN A 27 1.65 2.91 12.12
N VAL A 28 1.38 3.21 13.40
CA VAL A 28 0.05 3.01 14.00
C VAL A 28 -0.96 3.96 13.36
N ALA A 29 -0.64 5.25 13.23
CA ALA A 29 -1.54 6.24 12.66
C ALA A 29 -1.94 5.91 11.21
N GLU A 30 -1.04 5.36 10.41
CA GLU A 30 -1.28 5.02 9.00
C GLU A 30 -1.65 3.54 8.77
N ASN A 31 -1.65 2.71 9.83
CA ASN A 31 -1.73 1.25 9.71
C ASN A 31 -0.73 0.68 8.69
N SER A 32 0.53 1.14 8.75
CA SER A 32 1.50 0.92 7.68
C SER A 32 1.71 -0.55 7.32
N GLY A 33 1.90 -0.77 6.02
CA GLY A 33 2.25 -2.03 5.41
C GLY A 33 3.75 -2.17 5.10
N GLY A 34 4.05 -2.85 4.02
CA GLY A 34 5.39 -3.26 3.61
C GLY A 34 5.41 -4.56 2.83
N VAL A 35 6.58 -4.91 2.30
CA VAL A 35 6.80 -6.08 1.44
C VAL A 35 6.34 -7.37 2.10
N HIS A 36 6.58 -7.53 3.40
CA HIS A 36 6.29 -8.79 4.08
C HIS A 36 4.91 -8.86 4.73
N CYS A 37 4.05 -7.86 4.49
CA CYS A 37 2.71 -7.83 5.06
C CYS A 37 1.80 -8.92 4.52
N LEU A 38 2.12 -9.50 3.37
CA LEU A 38 1.39 -10.66 2.84
C LEU A 38 1.39 -11.83 3.82
N LYS A 39 2.56 -12.15 4.40
CA LYS A 39 2.72 -13.27 5.35
C LYS A 39 2.54 -12.84 6.80
N TYR A 40 3.03 -11.66 7.17
CA TYR A 40 3.09 -11.22 8.57
C TYR A 40 2.04 -10.17 8.95
N GLY A 41 1.22 -9.73 8.00
CA GLY A 41 0.18 -8.73 8.21
C GLY A 41 0.71 -7.30 8.39
N LEU A 42 -0.21 -6.36 8.27
CA LEU A 42 -0.01 -4.93 8.53
C LEU A 42 0.32 -4.61 10.00
N THR A 43 0.59 -3.33 10.28
CA THR A 43 0.82 -2.82 11.63
C THR A 43 -0.25 -3.27 12.62
N VAL A 44 -1.55 -3.14 12.30
CA VAL A 44 -2.65 -3.57 13.20
C VAL A 44 -2.53 -5.02 13.69
N HIS A 45 -2.03 -5.94 12.87
CA HIS A 45 -1.86 -7.36 13.24
C HIS A 45 -0.65 -7.60 14.17
N ASN A 46 0.25 -6.62 14.23
CA ASN A 46 1.50 -6.68 14.98
C ASN A 46 1.47 -5.79 16.24
N LEU A 47 0.32 -5.21 16.58
CA LEU A 47 0.12 -4.47 17.82
C LEU A 47 -0.48 -5.37 18.91
N LEU A 48 -0.06 -5.12 20.14
CA LEU A 48 -0.68 -5.68 21.34
C LEU A 48 -1.37 -4.58 22.15
N ARG A 49 -0.70 -3.42 22.30
CA ARG A 49 -1.21 -2.28 23.05
C ARG A 49 -0.74 -0.95 22.46
N VAL A 50 -1.61 0.04 22.47
CA VAL A 50 -1.30 1.44 22.12
C VAL A 50 -1.71 2.35 23.26
N ARG A 51 -0.80 3.18 23.75
CA ARG A 51 -1.08 4.26 24.70
C ARG A 51 -1.05 5.59 23.96
N GLY A 52 -2.08 6.39 24.13
CA GLY A 52 -2.23 7.68 23.47
C GLY A 52 -2.76 8.77 24.40
N VAL A 53 -2.82 9.98 23.87
CA VAL A 53 -3.40 11.15 24.54
C VAL A 53 -4.51 11.72 23.67
N THR A 54 -5.69 11.97 24.25
CA THR A 54 -6.82 12.60 23.56
C THR A 54 -6.62 14.10 23.41
N ILE A 55 -7.53 14.79 22.71
CA ILE A 55 -7.46 16.26 22.55
C ILE A 55 -7.62 17.01 23.89
N GLU A 56 -8.34 16.43 24.85
CA GLU A 56 -8.52 16.95 26.21
C GLU A 56 -7.27 16.75 27.10
N GLY A 57 -6.30 15.97 26.63
CA GLY A 57 -5.09 15.63 27.38
C GLY A 57 -5.22 14.36 28.22
N ASP A 58 -6.31 13.60 28.09
CA ASP A 58 -6.51 12.36 28.82
C ASP A 58 -5.61 11.25 28.26
N VAL A 59 -4.98 10.50 29.16
CA VAL A 59 -4.19 9.33 28.81
C VAL A 59 -5.12 8.13 28.64
N VAL A 60 -5.09 7.51 27.47
CA VAL A 60 -5.89 6.34 27.13
C VAL A 60 -5.00 5.18 26.68
N GLU A 61 -5.45 3.95 26.92
CA GLU A 61 -4.79 2.73 26.47
C GLU A 61 -5.79 1.84 25.72
N PHE A 62 -5.33 1.29 24.60
CA PHE A 62 -6.07 0.35 23.76
C PHE A 62 -5.30 -0.96 23.68
N GLY A 63 -6.00 -2.09 23.78
CA GLY A 63 -5.39 -3.42 23.79
C GLY A 63 -4.80 -3.82 25.15
N SER A 64 -3.94 -4.83 25.14
CA SER A 64 -3.41 -5.49 26.35
C SER A 64 -2.04 -6.10 26.05
N HIS A 65 -1.33 -6.55 27.09
CA HIS A 65 -0.13 -7.37 26.89
C HIS A 65 -0.49 -8.83 26.56
N ALA A 66 -1.72 -9.24 26.87
CA ALA A 66 -2.26 -10.54 26.49
C ALA A 66 -2.88 -10.48 25.08
N LEU A 67 -3.17 -11.66 24.53
CA LEU A 67 -3.88 -11.76 23.25
C LEU A 67 -5.33 -11.28 23.32
N ASP A 68 -5.93 -11.33 24.51
CA ASP A 68 -7.30 -10.88 24.76
C ASP A 68 -7.33 -9.67 25.70
N ALA A 69 -8.35 -8.83 25.53
CA ALA A 69 -8.65 -7.70 26.40
C ALA A 69 -10.17 -7.66 26.72
N PRO A 70 -10.59 -7.24 27.91
CA PRO A 70 -12.01 -7.07 28.22
C PRO A 70 -12.62 -5.87 27.49
N GLY A 71 -13.92 -5.95 27.17
CA GLY A 71 -14.65 -4.86 26.52
C GLY A 71 -14.60 -4.92 24.99
N TYR A 72 -14.75 -3.78 24.33
CA TYR A 72 -14.64 -3.69 22.87
C TYR A 72 -13.17 -3.67 22.45
N ASP A 73 -12.84 -4.36 21.36
CA ASP A 73 -11.53 -4.23 20.73
C ASP A 73 -11.49 -2.92 19.94
N LEU A 74 -10.89 -1.90 20.55
CA LEU A 74 -10.72 -0.57 19.99
C LEU A 74 -9.32 -0.34 19.43
N LEU A 75 -8.45 -1.36 19.43
CA LEU A 75 -7.09 -1.22 18.89
C LEU A 75 -7.13 -0.97 17.38
N ALA A 76 -8.00 -1.68 16.67
CA ALA A 76 -8.24 -1.47 15.25
C ALA A 76 -8.88 -0.11 14.94
N LEU A 77 -9.63 0.49 15.89
CA LEU A 77 -10.27 1.79 15.70
C LEU A 77 -9.24 2.93 15.66
N VAL A 78 -8.22 2.87 16.52
CA VAL A 78 -7.18 3.91 16.60
C VAL A 78 -6.07 3.73 15.57
N THR A 79 -5.86 2.50 15.09
CA THR A 79 -4.87 2.18 14.07
C THR A 79 -5.42 2.56 12.68
N GLY A 80 -4.67 3.32 11.88
CA GLY A 80 -5.17 3.89 10.63
C GLY A 80 -6.05 5.14 10.82
N SER A 81 -6.13 5.68 12.03
CA SER A 81 -6.89 6.91 12.31
C SER A 81 -6.21 8.19 11.85
N GLU A 82 -4.97 8.11 11.32
CA GLU A 82 -4.15 9.25 10.89
C GLU A 82 -3.99 10.31 12.00
N GLY A 83 -3.99 9.89 13.27
CA GLY A 83 -3.93 10.82 14.41
C GLY A 83 -5.20 11.65 14.62
N MET A 84 -6.34 11.24 14.03
CA MET A 84 -7.63 11.91 14.20
C MET A 84 -8.29 11.62 15.54
N LEU A 85 -7.93 10.53 16.22
CA LEU A 85 -8.58 10.13 17.48
C LEU A 85 -7.70 10.36 18.70
N VAL A 86 -6.41 10.05 18.59
CA VAL A 86 -5.43 10.19 19.68
C VAL A 86 -4.04 10.50 19.13
N VAL A 87 -3.21 11.16 19.93
CA VAL A 87 -1.76 11.23 19.69
C VAL A 87 -1.11 10.00 20.32
N VAL A 88 -0.56 9.11 19.51
CA VAL A 88 0.14 7.91 19.98
C VAL A 88 1.43 8.28 20.71
N THR A 89 1.63 7.73 21.91
CA THR A 89 2.80 8.02 22.76
C THR A 89 3.65 6.79 23.07
N GLU A 90 3.02 5.63 23.28
CA GLU A 90 3.73 4.36 23.50
C GLU A 90 3.03 3.24 22.74
N VAL A 91 3.83 2.29 22.25
CA VAL A 91 3.33 1.14 21.49
C VAL A 91 4.00 -0.13 21.99
N THR A 92 3.19 -1.14 22.30
CA THR A 92 3.64 -2.51 22.59
C THR A 92 3.36 -3.35 21.34
N VAL A 93 4.43 -3.86 20.73
CA VAL A 93 4.36 -4.64 19.49
C VAL A 93 4.64 -6.12 19.75
N ARG A 94 4.10 -6.97 18.88
CA ARG A 94 4.55 -8.35 18.72
C ARG A 94 5.91 -8.37 18.05
N LEU A 95 6.80 -9.24 18.53
CA LEU A 95 8.07 -9.55 17.86
C LEU A 95 8.00 -10.96 17.27
N THR A 96 8.59 -11.11 16.09
CA THR A 96 8.60 -12.35 15.31
C THR A 96 10.01 -12.95 15.30
N PRO A 97 10.17 -14.28 15.43
CA PRO A 97 11.46 -14.94 15.24
C PRO A 97 11.99 -14.73 13.83
N LYS A 98 13.29 -14.43 13.72
CA LYS A 98 13.93 -14.34 12.39
C LYS A 98 13.89 -15.71 11.72
N PRO A 99 13.53 -15.79 10.43
CA PRO A 99 13.59 -17.04 9.67
C PRO A 99 15.03 -17.55 9.59
N GLN A 100 15.19 -18.88 9.49
CA GLN A 100 16.52 -19.51 9.36
C GLN A 100 17.09 -19.34 7.96
N LEU A 101 16.21 -19.31 6.95
CA LEU A 101 16.54 -19.14 5.55
C LEU A 101 15.48 -18.24 4.90
N ALA A 102 15.91 -17.43 3.94
CA ALA A 102 15.05 -16.76 2.98
C ALA A 102 15.65 -16.91 1.57
N GLN A 103 14.81 -17.13 0.57
CA GLN A 103 15.21 -17.19 -0.84
C GLN A 103 14.19 -16.45 -1.70
N CYS A 104 14.66 -15.76 -2.73
CA CYS A 104 13.83 -15.00 -3.65
C CYS A 104 13.86 -15.62 -5.06
N VAL A 105 12.68 -15.78 -5.65
CA VAL A 105 12.47 -16.16 -7.03
C VAL A 105 12.21 -14.90 -7.84
N LEU A 106 13.06 -14.65 -8.83
CA LEU A 106 12.80 -13.68 -9.90
C LEU A 106 12.19 -14.42 -11.08
N ALA A 107 11.02 -13.97 -11.53
CA ALA A 107 10.37 -14.51 -12.72
C ALA A 107 10.06 -13.40 -13.73
N ALA A 108 10.29 -13.68 -15.01
CA ALA A 108 10.03 -12.73 -16.10
C ALA A 108 8.83 -13.18 -16.93
N PHE A 109 8.07 -12.22 -17.43
CA PHE A 109 6.91 -12.45 -18.29
C PHE A 109 6.97 -11.56 -19.54
N ASP A 110 6.53 -12.11 -20.67
CA ASP A 110 6.37 -11.39 -21.94
C ASP A 110 5.05 -10.62 -22.03
N ASP A 111 4.18 -10.76 -21.03
CA ASP A 111 2.87 -10.12 -20.95
C ASP A 111 2.52 -9.77 -19.49
N VAL A 112 1.98 -8.58 -19.29
CA VAL A 112 1.63 -8.04 -17.97
C VAL A 112 0.45 -8.78 -17.35
N VAL A 113 -0.52 -9.22 -18.16
CA VAL A 113 -1.71 -9.93 -17.70
C VAL A 113 -1.33 -11.32 -17.21
N ARG A 114 -0.44 -12.04 -17.93
CA ARG A 114 0.12 -13.32 -17.48
C ARG A 114 0.85 -13.21 -16.14
N ALA A 115 1.62 -12.14 -15.92
CA ALA A 115 2.27 -11.90 -14.64
C ALA A 115 1.25 -11.70 -13.50
N GLY A 116 0.21 -10.88 -13.73
CA GLY A 116 -0.88 -10.68 -12.76
C GLY A 116 -1.68 -11.96 -12.47
N ASP A 117 -1.94 -12.78 -13.50
CA ASP A 117 -2.59 -14.08 -13.34
C ASP A 117 -1.72 -15.07 -12.55
N ALA A 118 -0.40 -15.04 -12.74
CA ALA A 118 0.54 -15.86 -12.00
C ALA A 118 0.49 -15.55 -10.49
N VAL A 119 0.42 -14.26 -10.12
CA VAL A 119 0.22 -13.82 -8.73
C VAL A 119 -1.06 -14.41 -8.15
N ALA A 120 -2.17 -14.32 -8.87
CA ALA A 120 -3.44 -14.90 -8.42
C ALA A 120 -3.37 -16.42 -8.27
N ARG A 121 -2.66 -17.11 -9.17
CA ARG A 121 -2.46 -18.58 -9.14
C ARG A 121 -1.57 -19.04 -8.00
N ILE A 122 -0.52 -18.30 -7.65
CA ILE A 122 0.34 -18.60 -6.48
C ILE A 122 -0.53 -18.65 -5.22
N ILE A 123 -1.34 -17.60 -5.00
CA ILE A 123 -2.22 -17.55 -3.83
C ILE A 123 -3.32 -18.61 -3.90
N ALA A 124 -3.93 -18.83 -5.09
CA ALA A 124 -4.96 -19.86 -5.27
C ALA A 124 -4.44 -21.29 -5.05
N ALA A 125 -3.14 -21.51 -5.24
CA ALA A 125 -2.47 -22.77 -4.91
C ALA A 125 -2.21 -22.94 -3.39
N GLY A 126 -2.68 -22.01 -2.56
CA GLY A 126 -2.49 -22.03 -1.11
C GLY A 126 -1.07 -21.71 -0.68
N ILE A 127 -0.32 -20.97 -1.51
CA ILE A 127 1.04 -20.52 -1.20
C ILE A 127 0.95 -19.08 -0.72
N ILE A 128 1.48 -18.79 0.48
CA ILE A 128 1.55 -17.45 1.04
C ILE A 128 3.03 -17.11 1.21
N PRO A 129 3.68 -16.63 0.14
CA PRO A 129 5.09 -16.27 0.19
C PRO A 129 5.31 -15.13 1.17
N ALA A 130 6.53 -15.01 1.69
CA ALA A 130 6.95 -13.93 2.56
C ALA A 130 6.78 -12.56 1.88
N GLY A 131 7.06 -12.48 0.58
CA GLY A 131 6.81 -11.30 -0.25
C GLY A 131 6.47 -11.70 -1.67
N LEU A 132 5.59 -10.95 -2.33
CA LEU A 132 5.21 -11.19 -3.74
C LEU A 132 4.98 -9.85 -4.42
N GLU A 133 6.02 -9.37 -5.10
CA GLU A 133 6.06 -8.07 -5.73
C GLU A 133 6.07 -8.17 -7.24
N MET A 134 5.64 -7.10 -7.89
CA MET A 134 5.69 -6.97 -9.34
C MET A 134 6.27 -5.61 -9.72
N MET A 135 7.02 -5.58 -10.82
CA MET A 135 7.42 -4.35 -11.49
C MET A 135 7.13 -4.49 -12.99
N ASP A 136 6.61 -3.44 -13.61
CA ASP A 136 6.44 -3.40 -15.06
C ASP A 136 7.76 -3.12 -15.79
N GLN A 137 7.77 -3.22 -17.12
CA GLN A 137 8.97 -3.01 -17.93
C GLN A 137 9.61 -1.63 -17.72
N PRO A 138 8.85 -0.51 -17.75
CA PRO A 138 9.43 0.81 -17.47
C PRO A 138 10.09 0.91 -16.10
N ALA A 139 9.44 0.43 -15.03
CA ALA A 139 10.04 0.44 -13.69
C ALA A 139 11.30 -0.44 -13.64
N THR A 140 11.25 -1.63 -14.25
CA THR A 140 12.39 -2.56 -14.32
C THR A 140 13.60 -1.94 -15.01
N ALA A 141 13.38 -1.26 -16.14
CA ALA A 141 14.44 -0.55 -16.85
C ALA A 141 15.02 0.60 -16.01
N ALA A 142 14.17 1.37 -15.34
CA ALA A 142 14.58 2.49 -14.49
C ALA A 142 15.49 2.06 -13.35
N VAL A 143 15.15 0.97 -12.66
CA VAL A 143 15.91 0.51 -11.49
C VAL A 143 17.17 -0.23 -11.88
N GLU A 144 17.18 -0.97 -13.01
CA GLU A 144 18.34 -1.74 -13.45
C GLU A 144 19.54 -0.85 -13.78
N GLU A 145 19.32 0.35 -14.32
CA GLU A 145 20.39 1.32 -14.60
C GLU A 145 21.22 1.63 -13.35
N PHE A 146 20.59 1.60 -12.17
CA PHE A 146 21.21 1.87 -10.88
C PHE A 146 21.70 0.60 -10.17
N VAL A 147 20.82 -0.38 -9.97
CA VAL A 147 21.11 -1.53 -9.11
C VAL A 147 21.92 -2.62 -9.80
N ARG A 148 21.88 -2.66 -11.14
CA ARG A 148 22.55 -3.68 -11.98
C ARG A 148 22.30 -5.10 -11.45
N ALA A 149 21.05 -5.39 -11.12
CA ALA A 149 20.62 -6.67 -10.57
C ALA A 149 20.68 -7.79 -11.63
N GLY A 150 20.76 -7.41 -12.91
CA GLY A 150 20.65 -8.29 -14.05
C GLY A 150 19.19 -8.60 -14.36
N TYR A 151 18.27 -7.65 -14.19
CA TYR A 151 16.86 -7.85 -14.58
C TYR A 151 16.72 -8.04 -16.10
N PRO A 152 15.79 -8.89 -16.56
CA PRO A 152 15.53 -9.09 -17.97
C PRO A 152 14.77 -7.89 -18.55
N LEU A 153 15.49 -6.97 -19.18
CA LEU A 153 14.94 -5.69 -19.67
C LEU A 153 13.88 -5.83 -20.78
N GLU A 154 13.87 -6.96 -21.50
CA GLU A 154 12.87 -7.25 -22.53
C GLU A 154 11.53 -7.76 -21.96
N ALA A 155 11.50 -8.13 -20.67
CA ALA A 155 10.29 -8.59 -20.01
C ALA A 155 9.27 -7.45 -19.88
N LYS A 156 7.99 -7.75 -20.11
CA LYS A 156 6.88 -6.80 -19.91
C LYS A 156 6.55 -6.61 -18.44
N ALA A 157 6.82 -7.61 -17.62
CA ALA A 157 6.81 -7.52 -16.17
C ALA A 157 7.78 -8.53 -15.56
N ILE A 158 8.24 -8.23 -14.36
CA ILE A 158 8.92 -9.19 -13.50
C ILE A 158 8.17 -9.36 -12.19
N LEU A 159 8.25 -10.57 -11.63
CA LEU A 159 7.80 -10.89 -10.27
C LEU A 159 9.01 -11.20 -9.39
N LEU A 160 8.95 -10.73 -8.14
CA LEU A 160 9.82 -11.17 -7.07
C LEU A 160 8.97 -11.91 -6.04
N CYS A 161 9.25 -13.18 -5.82
CA CYS A 161 8.51 -14.02 -4.87
C CYS A 161 9.51 -14.57 -3.84
N GLU A 162 9.41 -14.11 -2.60
CA GLU A 162 10.27 -14.54 -1.51
C GLU A 162 9.59 -15.59 -0.64
N SER A 163 10.33 -16.67 -0.36
CA SER A 163 9.99 -17.63 0.66
C SER A 163 10.95 -17.50 1.83
N ASP A 164 10.44 -17.59 3.07
CA ASP A 164 11.23 -17.58 4.28
C ASP A 164 10.72 -18.61 5.32
N GLY A 165 11.61 -19.12 6.16
CA GLY A 165 11.28 -20.12 7.17
C GLY A 165 12.45 -21.00 7.55
N THR A 166 12.16 -22.27 7.83
CA THR A 166 13.17 -23.34 7.89
C THR A 166 13.66 -23.69 6.48
N PRO A 167 14.85 -24.30 6.35
CA PRO A 167 15.36 -24.74 5.05
C PRO A 167 14.39 -25.64 4.29
N GLU A 168 13.69 -26.54 4.99
CA GLU A 168 12.74 -27.48 4.39
C GLU A 168 11.46 -26.79 3.88
N GLU A 169 10.92 -25.84 4.66
CA GLU A 169 9.76 -25.03 4.23
C GLU A 169 10.09 -24.19 3.00
N VAL A 170 11.27 -23.56 2.98
CA VAL A 170 11.72 -22.74 1.84
C VAL A 170 11.93 -23.61 0.60
N GLU A 171 12.59 -24.78 0.73
CA GLU A 171 12.80 -25.68 -0.40
C GLU A 171 11.45 -26.13 -1.02
N GLU A 172 10.50 -26.54 -0.20
CA GLU A 172 9.17 -26.97 -0.65
C GLU A 172 8.41 -25.82 -1.33
N GLU A 173 8.36 -24.64 -0.70
CA GLU A 173 7.63 -23.49 -1.20
C GLU A 173 8.22 -22.98 -2.53
N ILE A 174 9.55 -22.88 -2.64
CA ILE A 174 10.24 -22.50 -3.87
C ILE A 174 9.91 -23.47 -5.01
N ALA A 175 9.91 -24.77 -4.75
CA ALA A 175 9.56 -25.77 -5.75
C ALA A 175 8.12 -25.61 -6.26
N ARG A 176 7.17 -25.34 -5.34
CA ARG A 176 5.77 -25.09 -5.68
C ARG A 176 5.57 -23.78 -6.44
N VAL A 177 6.20 -22.69 -5.98
CA VAL A 177 6.17 -21.37 -6.65
C VAL A 177 6.70 -21.48 -8.07
N ARG A 178 7.85 -22.13 -8.26
CA ARG A 178 8.44 -22.33 -9.58
C ARG A 178 7.50 -23.11 -10.50
N ALA A 179 6.89 -24.18 -10.04
CA ALA A 179 5.93 -24.94 -10.84
C ALA A 179 4.75 -24.07 -11.27
N VAL A 180 4.20 -23.23 -10.39
CA VAL A 180 3.10 -22.31 -10.74
C VAL A 180 3.55 -21.28 -11.78
N LEU A 181 4.72 -20.70 -11.62
CA LEU A 181 5.28 -19.71 -12.55
C LEU A 181 5.53 -20.29 -13.94
N GLU A 182 6.11 -21.50 -14.02
CA GLU A 182 6.32 -22.24 -15.28
C GLU A 182 4.97 -22.47 -16.00
N HIS A 183 3.95 -22.95 -15.28
CA HIS A 183 2.60 -23.15 -15.84
C HIS A 183 1.88 -21.85 -16.21
N SER A 184 2.31 -20.72 -15.64
CA SER A 184 1.76 -19.40 -15.93
C SER A 184 2.46 -18.71 -17.11
N GLY A 185 3.47 -19.35 -17.71
CA GLY A 185 4.16 -18.86 -18.89
C GLY A 185 5.33 -17.91 -18.60
N ALA A 186 5.96 -18.03 -17.43
CA ALA A 186 7.20 -17.30 -17.15
C ALA A 186 8.27 -17.67 -18.20
N THR A 187 8.91 -16.66 -18.80
CA THR A 187 9.95 -16.82 -19.83
C THR A 187 11.33 -17.06 -19.24
N GLU A 188 11.52 -16.66 -17.98
CA GLU A 188 12.74 -16.85 -17.21
C GLU A 188 12.37 -17.00 -15.73
N ILE A 189 13.04 -17.92 -15.02
CA ILE A 189 12.92 -18.08 -13.58
C ILE A 189 14.33 -18.25 -12.99
N ARG A 190 14.69 -17.41 -12.02
CA ARG A 190 15.93 -17.48 -11.25
C ARG A 190 15.63 -17.55 -9.76
N VAL A 191 16.25 -18.49 -9.06
CA VAL A 191 16.21 -18.58 -7.60
C VAL A 191 17.54 -18.08 -7.06
N SER A 192 17.50 -17.18 -6.06
CA SER A 192 18.71 -16.69 -5.39
C SER A 192 19.49 -17.82 -4.74
N ARG A 193 20.80 -17.89 -5.00
CA ARG A 193 21.70 -18.92 -4.47
C ARG A 193 22.23 -18.63 -3.07
N ASP A 194 22.26 -17.35 -2.70
CA ASP A 194 22.72 -16.87 -1.42
C ASP A 194 22.04 -15.55 -1.03
N GLU A 195 22.31 -15.10 0.19
CA GLU A 195 21.75 -13.88 0.76
C GLU A 195 22.15 -12.62 -0.04
N ALA A 196 23.35 -12.57 -0.62
CA ALA A 196 23.81 -11.42 -1.38
C ALA A 196 23.02 -11.29 -2.70
N GLU A 197 22.77 -12.40 -3.39
CA GLU A 197 21.93 -12.44 -4.59
C GLU A 197 20.47 -12.12 -4.27
N ARG A 198 19.93 -12.64 -3.15
CA ARG A 198 18.58 -12.31 -2.67
C ARG A 198 18.43 -10.81 -2.44
N LEU A 199 19.33 -10.20 -1.68
CA LEU A 199 19.31 -8.76 -1.42
C LEU A 199 19.47 -7.93 -2.71
N LYS A 200 20.24 -8.44 -3.68
CA LYS A 200 20.41 -7.80 -4.99
C LYS A 200 19.12 -7.82 -5.82
N PHE A 201 18.36 -8.92 -5.80
CA PHE A 201 17.02 -8.98 -6.40
C PHE A 201 16.04 -8.02 -5.72
N TRP A 202 16.17 -7.81 -4.41
CA TRP A 202 15.31 -6.84 -3.70
C TRP A 202 15.72 -5.38 -3.89
N ALA A 203 16.99 -5.12 -4.18
CA ALA A 203 17.50 -3.76 -4.32
C ALA A 203 16.75 -2.97 -5.40
N GLY A 204 16.37 -3.61 -6.51
CA GLY A 204 15.61 -2.96 -7.57
C GLY A 204 14.25 -2.48 -7.10
N ARG A 205 13.48 -3.37 -6.47
CA ARG A 205 12.15 -3.05 -5.95
C ARG A 205 12.18 -1.91 -4.91
N LYS A 206 13.19 -1.90 -4.03
CA LYS A 206 13.39 -0.82 -3.03
C LYS A 206 13.86 0.50 -3.66
N ALA A 207 14.48 0.45 -4.84
CA ALA A 207 14.99 1.62 -5.54
C ALA A 207 13.99 2.26 -6.53
N ALA A 208 12.77 1.73 -6.65
CA ALA A 208 11.78 2.20 -7.62
C ALA A 208 11.44 3.70 -7.48
N PHE A 209 11.21 4.19 -6.25
CA PHE A 209 10.90 5.60 -5.99
C PHE A 209 12.08 6.54 -6.31
N PRO A 210 13.32 6.28 -5.83
CA PRO A 210 14.50 7.01 -6.29
C PRO A 210 14.74 6.96 -7.80
N ALA A 211 14.42 5.84 -8.46
CA ALA A 211 14.57 5.71 -9.91
C ALA A 211 13.54 6.58 -10.67
N ALA A 212 12.29 6.64 -10.19
CA ALA A 212 11.27 7.55 -10.73
C ALA A 212 11.73 9.01 -10.71
N GLY A 213 12.29 9.47 -9.58
CA GLY A 213 12.84 10.83 -9.43
C GLY A 213 14.07 11.14 -10.30
N ARG A 214 14.64 10.16 -11.00
CA ARG A 214 15.66 10.40 -12.05
C ARG A 214 15.07 10.45 -13.45
N LEU A 215 13.96 9.76 -13.68
CA LEU A 215 13.27 9.71 -14.97
C LEU A 215 12.46 10.96 -15.27
N SER A 216 12.06 11.69 -14.24
CA SER A 216 11.20 12.87 -14.33
C SER A 216 11.55 13.87 -13.23
N PRO A 217 11.41 15.19 -13.46
CA PRO A 217 11.57 16.21 -12.42
C PRO A 217 10.66 15.94 -11.22
N ASP A 218 9.41 15.55 -11.50
CA ASP A 218 8.40 15.23 -10.51
C ASP A 218 7.74 13.87 -10.80
N TYR A 219 7.24 13.23 -9.75
CA TYR A 219 6.34 12.09 -9.88
C TYR A 219 5.24 12.14 -8.83
N TYR A 220 4.07 11.61 -9.17
CA TYR A 220 2.92 11.52 -8.30
C TYR A 220 2.61 10.05 -8.02
N CYS A 221 2.78 9.63 -6.76
CA CYS A 221 2.59 8.25 -6.33
C CYS A 221 1.18 8.04 -5.83
N MET A 222 0.38 7.23 -6.52
CA MET A 222 -0.85 6.72 -5.92
C MET A 222 -0.57 5.45 -5.14
N ASP A 223 -1.45 5.15 -4.21
CA ASP A 223 -1.45 3.92 -3.43
C ASP A 223 -2.91 3.53 -3.24
N GLY A 224 -3.30 2.38 -3.78
CA GLY A 224 -4.66 1.88 -3.76
C GLY A 224 -4.64 0.38 -3.98
N THR A 225 -5.63 -0.33 -3.48
CA THR A 225 -5.67 -1.80 -3.58
C THR A 225 -6.78 -2.26 -4.48
N ILE A 226 -6.62 -3.45 -5.05
CA ILE A 226 -7.65 -4.16 -5.81
C ILE A 226 -7.60 -5.66 -5.50
N PRO A 227 -8.69 -6.41 -5.75
CA PRO A 227 -8.61 -7.86 -5.72
C PRO A 227 -7.56 -8.36 -6.74
N ARG A 228 -6.58 -9.15 -6.28
CA ARG A 228 -5.45 -9.68 -7.08
C ARG A 228 -5.80 -10.14 -8.51
N LYS A 229 -6.96 -10.79 -8.67
CA LYS A 229 -7.46 -11.27 -9.97
C LYS A 229 -7.76 -10.15 -11.00
N ARG A 230 -7.70 -8.88 -10.60
CA ARG A 230 -7.94 -7.70 -11.43
C ARG A 230 -6.64 -6.94 -11.75
N LEU A 231 -5.47 -7.44 -11.33
CA LEU A 231 -4.16 -6.79 -11.58
C LEU A 231 -3.92 -6.51 -13.06
N GLY A 232 -4.14 -7.49 -13.93
CA GLY A 232 -3.98 -7.33 -15.38
C GLY A 232 -4.90 -6.25 -15.95
N GLU A 233 -6.17 -6.21 -15.53
CA GLU A 233 -7.14 -5.21 -15.98
C GLU A 233 -6.76 -3.79 -15.56
N MET A 234 -6.32 -3.62 -14.31
CA MET A 234 -5.84 -2.32 -13.82
C MET A 234 -4.62 -1.84 -14.61
N LEU A 235 -3.64 -2.71 -14.85
CA LEU A 235 -2.44 -2.37 -15.60
C LEU A 235 -2.74 -1.98 -17.05
N THR A 236 -3.64 -2.70 -17.73
CA THR A 236 -4.09 -2.32 -19.08
C THR A 236 -4.81 -0.97 -19.04
N ALA A 237 -5.66 -0.73 -18.05
CA ALA A 237 -6.33 0.55 -17.90
C ALA A 237 -5.33 1.70 -17.70
N ILE A 238 -4.30 1.52 -16.84
CA ILE A 238 -3.22 2.49 -16.63
C ILE A 238 -2.52 2.83 -17.96
N GLN A 239 -2.20 1.84 -18.79
CA GLN A 239 -1.60 2.07 -20.12
C GLN A 239 -2.50 2.92 -21.05
N ASP A 240 -3.81 2.66 -21.03
CA ASP A 240 -4.77 3.49 -21.76
C ASP A 240 -4.83 4.91 -21.19
N MET A 241 -4.75 5.06 -19.87
CA MET A 241 -4.71 6.36 -19.20
C MET A 241 -3.44 7.15 -19.56
N GLU A 242 -2.27 6.51 -19.66
CA GLU A 242 -1.02 7.17 -20.09
C GLU A 242 -1.21 7.88 -21.43
N THR A 243 -1.90 7.22 -22.38
CA THR A 243 -2.21 7.80 -23.69
C THR A 243 -3.24 8.93 -23.59
N ARG A 244 -4.31 8.76 -22.81
CA ARG A 244 -5.37 9.77 -22.66
C ARG A 244 -4.89 11.05 -21.98
N TYR A 245 -4.09 10.92 -20.93
CA TYR A 245 -3.54 12.04 -20.18
C TYR A 245 -2.24 12.57 -20.78
N GLY A 246 -1.57 11.81 -21.64
CA GLY A 246 -0.30 12.18 -22.23
C GLY A 246 0.81 12.30 -21.19
N LEU A 247 0.81 11.42 -20.19
CA LEU A 247 1.79 11.33 -19.10
C LEU A 247 2.27 9.87 -19.00
N ARG A 248 3.52 9.67 -18.61
CA ARG A 248 4.08 8.33 -18.38
C ARG A 248 3.74 7.86 -16.98
N CYS A 249 3.60 6.57 -16.78
CA CYS A 249 3.41 5.94 -15.48
C CYS A 249 4.26 4.68 -15.40
N ILE A 250 5.08 4.57 -14.36
CA ILE A 250 5.82 3.33 -14.08
C ILE A 250 5.19 2.67 -12.86
N ASN A 251 5.18 1.34 -12.81
CA ASN A 251 4.40 0.65 -11.80
C ASN A 251 5.22 -0.33 -10.98
N VAL A 252 5.04 -0.25 -9.67
CA VAL A 252 5.49 -1.27 -8.71
C VAL A 252 4.34 -1.67 -7.79
N PHE A 253 4.34 -2.92 -7.33
CA PHE A 253 3.19 -3.49 -6.63
C PHE A 253 3.63 -4.39 -5.49
N HIS A 254 2.90 -4.33 -4.38
CA HIS A 254 2.76 -5.48 -3.49
C HIS A 254 1.70 -6.41 -4.11
N ALA A 255 2.07 -7.10 -5.18
CA ALA A 255 1.12 -7.83 -6.00
C ALA A 255 0.37 -8.91 -5.18
N GLY A 256 1.03 -9.49 -4.17
CA GLY A 256 0.46 -10.52 -3.31
C GLY A 256 -0.69 -10.09 -2.41
N ASP A 257 -0.79 -8.82 -2.03
CA ASP A 257 -1.97 -8.28 -1.31
C ASP A 257 -2.86 -7.41 -2.20
N GLY A 258 -2.42 -7.15 -3.43
CA GLY A 258 -3.15 -6.38 -4.42
C GLY A 258 -2.98 -4.87 -4.27
N ASN A 259 -1.96 -4.43 -3.52
CA ASN A 259 -1.63 -3.01 -3.36
C ASN A 259 -0.75 -2.50 -4.52
N LEU A 260 -1.14 -1.35 -5.07
CA LEU A 260 -0.61 -0.73 -6.27
C LEU A 260 0.12 0.57 -5.96
N HIS A 261 1.31 0.74 -6.54
CA HIS A 261 2.08 1.99 -6.47
C HIS A 261 2.40 2.52 -7.88
N PRO A 262 1.40 3.02 -8.63
CA PRO A 262 1.67 3.69 -9.89
C PRO A 262 2.33 5.05 -9.63
N LEU A 263 3.44 5.28 -10.30
CA LEU A 263 4.26 6.48 -10.22
C LEU A 263 4.08 7.27 -11.52
N ILE A 264 3.16 8.23 -11.50
CA ILE A 264 2.84 9.10 -12.64
C ILE A 264 3.95 10.13 -12.77
N LEU A 265 4.66 10.12 -13.89
CA LEU A 265 5.80 10.98 -14.16
C LEU A 265 5.35 12.27 -14.85
N PHE A 266 5.69 13.42 -14.28
CA PHE A 266 5.33 14.74 -14.80
C PHE A 266 6.40 15.80 -14.51
N ASP A 267 6.24 17.00 -15.06
CA ASP A 267 7.04 18.19 -14.75
C ASP A 267 6.10 19.33 -14.33
N ALA A 268 6.13 19.71 -13.05
CA ALA A 268 5.27 20.76 -12.50
C ALA A 268 5.54 22.14 -13.12
N ASN A 269 6.66 22.33 -13.82
CA ASN A 269 6.96 23.57 -14.55
C ASN A 269 6.27 23.64 -15.92
N GLN A 270 5.74 22.52 -16.42
CA GLN A 270 4.95 22.50 -17.65
C GLN A 270 3.48 22.82 -17.35
N PRO A 271 2.91 23.88 -17.96
CA PRO A 271 1.53 24.25 -17.70
C PRO A 271 0.55 23.10 -17.96
N GLY A 272 -0.27 22.76 -16.97
CA GLY A 272 -1.30 21.73 -17.09
C GLY A 272 -0.82 20.29 -16.83
N GLU A 273 0.48 20.04 -16.56
CA GLU A 273 0.94 18.69 -16.25
C GLU A 273 0.55 18.22 -14.86
N LEU A 274 0.63 19.09 -13.85
CA LEU A 274 0.21 18.76 -12.50
C LEU A 274 -1.29 18.39 -12.46
N GLU A 275 -2.14 19.20 -13.06
CA GLU A 275 -3.59 18.96 -13.07
C GLU A 275 -3.95 17.67 -13.83
N ARG A 276 -3.21 17.34 -14.89
CA ARG A 276 -3.35 16.05 -15.60
C ARG A 276 -2.86 14.88 -14.75
N ALA A 277 -1.77 15.04 -14.00
CA ALA A 277 -1.25 14.01 -13.11
C ALA A 277 -2.22 13.75 -11.95
N GLU A 278 -2.80 14.79 -11.36
CA GLU A 278 -3.84 14.69 -10.33
C GLU A 278 -5.11 14.01 -10.86
N ALA A 279 -5.57 14.39 -12.06
CA ALA A 279 -6.72 13.76 -12.70
C ALA A 279 -6.47 12.29 -13.06
N PHE A 280 -5.28 11.96 -13.55
CA PHE A 280 -4.86 10.58 -13.82
C PHE A 280 -4.83 9.76 -12.52
N GLY A 281 -4.18 10.27 -11.47
CA GLY A 281 -4.15 9.62 -10.16
C GLY A 281 -5.55 9.37 -9.58
N ALA A 282 -6.43 10.38 -9.67
CA ALA A 282 -7.82 10.24 -9.25
C ALA A 282 -8.55 9.12 -10.01
N GLU A 283 -8.39 9.02 -11.34
CA GLU A 283 -9.04 7.97 -12.14
C GLU A 283 -8.54 6.56 -11.76
N ILE A 284 -7.25 6.41 -11.44
CA ILE A 284 -6.69 5.14 -10.92
C ILE A 284 -7.36 4.74 -9.59
N LEU A 285 -7.48 5.68 -8.65
CA LEU A 285 -8.08 5.40 -7.33
C LEU A 285 -9.58 5.08 -7.45
N GLU A 286 -10.30 5.81 -8.30
CA GLU A 286 -11.72 5.56 -8.55
C GLU A 286 -11.95 4.22 -9.25
N LEU A 287 -11.09 3.86 -10.20
CA LEU A 287 -11.09 2.54 -10.81
C LEU A 287 -10.78 1.46 -9.78
N SER A 288 -9.85 1.70 -8.84
CA SER A 288 -9.53 0.75 -7.76
C SER A 288 -10.79 0.40 -6.95
N VAL A 289 -11.59 1.40 -6.58
CA VAL A 289 -12.90 1.21 -5.93
C VAL A 289 -13.87 0.44 -6.84
N ALA A 290 -13.99 0.82 -8.12
CA ALA A 290 -14.88 0.16 -9.07
C ALA A 290 -14.54 -1.33 -9.30
N LEU A 291 -13.26 -1.70 -9.17
CA LEU A 291 -12.79 -3.08 -9.26
C LEU A 291 -12.98 -3.90 -7.96
N GLY A 292 -13.55 -3.28 -6.92
CA GLY A 292 -13.81 -3.89 -5.62
C GLY A 292 -12.68 -3.71 -4.60
N GLY A 293 -11.86 -2.70 -4.80
CA GLY A 293 -10.72 -2.34 -3.95
C GLY A 293 -10.95 -1.06 -3.13
N THR A 294 -9.87 -0.35 -2.80
CA THR A 294 -9.91 0.89 -2.01
C THR A 294 -8.93 1.94 -2.54
N ILE A 295 -9.22 3.22 -2.27
CA ILE A 295 -8.41 4.36 -2.68
C ILE A 295 -7.07 4.48 -1.93
N THR A 296 -6.85 3.68 -0.88
CA THR A 296 -5.61 3.69 -0.11
C THR A 296 -5.29 2.29 0.38
N GLY A 297 -4.05 1.86 0.19
CA GLY A 297 -3.56 0.56 0.65
C GLY A 297 -2.81 0.68 1.96
N GLU A 298 -1.77 1.51 1.98
CA GLU A 298 -0.87 1.67 3.14
C GLU A 298 -0.44 3.12 3.43
N HIS A 299 -0.71 4.08 2.53
CA HIS A 299 -0.26 5.48 2.69
C HIS A 299 -1.28 6.39 3.40
N GLY A 300 -2.46 5.88 3.73
CA GLY A 300 -3.56 6.68 4.27
C GLY A 300 -4.24 7.55 3.22
N VAL A 301 -5.17 8.37 3.65
CA VAL A 301 -5.92 9.33 2.82
C VAL A 301 -5.32 10.72 2.93
N GLY A 302 -5.05 11.16 4.15
CA GLY A 302 -4.53 12.50 4.44
C GLY A 302 -5.42 13.60 3.86
N ILE A 303 -4.78 14.54 3.16
CA ILE A 303 -5.45 15.58 2.37
C ILE A 303 -5.49 15.17 0.90
N GLU A 304 -4.45 14.48 0.43
CA GLU A 304 -4.23 14.14 -0.97
C GLU A 304 -5.43 13.39 -1.58
N LYS A 305 -5.88 12.32 -0.92
CA LYS A 305 -6.92 11.42 -1.45
C LYS A 305 -8.32 11.71 -0.90
N ILE A 306 -8.46 12.78 -0.14
CA ILE A 306 -9.70 13.08 0.61
C ILE A 306 -10.91 13.24 -0.33
N ASN A 307 -10.67 13.69 -1.57
CA ASN A 307 -11.73 13.89 -2.55
C ASN A 307 -12.29 12.54 -3.05
N GLN A 308 -11.45 11.52 -3.20
CA GLN A 308 -11.85 10.19 -3.66
C GLN A 308 -12.56 9.37 -2.57
N MET A 309 -12.53 9.79 -1.31
CA MET A 309 -13.31 9.17 -0.24
C MET A 309 -14.83 9.25 -0.49
N CYS A 310 -15.32 10.25 -1.22
CA CYS A 310 -16.73 10.32 -1.61
C CYS A 310 -17.09 9.25 -2.68
N THR A 311 -16.09 8.68 -3.38
CA THR A 311 -16.25 7.54 -4.30
C THR A 311 -16.28 6.21 -3.54
N GLN A 312 -15.45 6.07 -2.51
CA GLN A 312 -15.38 4.83 -1.73
C GLN A 312 -16.54 4.66 -0.74
N PHE A 313 -16.90 5.72 -0.03
CA PHE A 313 -17.88 5.64 1.05
C PHE A 313 -19.12 6.48 0.75
N GLY A 314 -20.30 5.96 1.04
CA GLY A 314 -21.56 6.68 0.95
C GLY A 314 -21.72 7.73 2.05
N ALA A 315 -22.71 8.62 1.89
CA ALA A 315 -22.95 9.70 2.86
C ALA A 315 -23.22 9.18 4.29
N ALA A 316 -24.00 8.11 4.42
CA ALA A 316 -24.34 7.52 5.72
C ALA A 316 -23.12 6.94 6.45
N GLU A 317 -22.19 6.32 5.73
CA GLU A 317 -20.94 5.77 6.28
C GLU A 317 -20.03 6.91 6.76
N ARG A 318 -19.88 7.96 5.94
CA ARG A 318 -19.11 9.14 6.33
C ARG A 318 -19.70 9.84 7.57
N THR A 319 -21.02 9.89 7.70
CA THR A 319 -21.67 10.38 8.93
C THR A 319 -21.29 9.55 10.15
N GLN A 320 -21.13 8.22 10.04
CA GLN A 320 -20.64 7.41 11.16
C GLN A 320 -19.18 7.73 11.50
N PHE A 321 -18.31 7.94 10.50
CA PHE A 321 -16.93 8.37 10.78
C PHE A 321 -16.88 9.69 11.54
N PHE A 322 -17.73 10.66 11.19
CA PHE A 322 -17.83 11.91 11.94
C PHE A 322 -18.33 11.70 13.38
N ARG A 323 -19.29 10.81 13.62
CA ARG A 323 -19.74 10.48 14.98
C ARG A 323 -18.65 9.83 15.83
N VAL A 324 -17.82 8.97 15.22
CA VAL A 324 -16.64 8.42 15.90
C VAL A 324 -15.68 9.55 16.24
N LYS A 325 -15.35 10.42 15.28
CA LYS A 325 -14.48 11.57 15.51
C LYS A 325 -15.01 12.47 16.63
N GLU A 326 -16.29 12.83 16.60
CA GLU A 326 -16.96 13.64 17.63
C GLU A 326 -16.90 13.01 19.02
N ALA A 327 -16.87 11.68 19.13
CA ALA A 327 -16.76 10.99 20.41
C ALA A 327 -15.37 11.14 21.06
N PHE A 328 -14.32 11.39 20.27
CA PHE A 328 -12.94 11.60 20.74
C PHE A 328 -12.50 13.07 20.73
N ASP A 329 -13.11 13.88 19.88
CA ASP A 329 -12.76 15.28 19.68
C ASP A 329 -13.98 16.05 19.16
N PRO A 330 -14.90 16.44 20.05
CA PRO A 330 -16.14 17.14 19.69
C PRO A 330 -15.90 18.48 18.96
N ALA A 331 -14.76 19.12 19.22
CA ALA A 331 -14.40 20.40 18.60
C ALA A 331 -13.69 20.23 17.24
N GLY A 332 -13.30 19.01 16.87
CA GLY A 332 -12.63 18.71 15.61
C GLY A 332 -11.22 19.33 15.49
N LEU A 333 -10.50 19.51 16.60
CA LEU A 333 -9.20 20.19 16.64
C LEU A 333 -8.01 19.26 16.36
N LEU A 334 -8.16 17.96 16.54
CA LEU A 334 -7.11 16.98 16.33
C LEU A 334 -7.02 16.60 14.84
N ASN A 335 -5.95 17.05 14.19
CA ASN A 335 -5.62 16.84 12.77
C ASN A 335 -6.73 17.24 11.76
N PRO A 336 -7.32 18.45 11.85
CA PRO A 336 -8.51 18.84 11.08
C PRO A 336 -8.29 18.81 9.56
N GLY A 337 -9.36 18.49 8.83
CA GLY A 337 -9.42 18.58 7.38
C GLY A 337 -8.76 17.41 6.62
N LYS A 338 -8.51 16.30 7.31
CA LYS A 338 -7.87 15.09 6.76
C LYS A 338 -8.74 13.85 6.93
N ALA A 339 -8.34 12.77 6.27
CA ALA A 339 -8.90 11.42 6.33
C ALA A 339 -10.34 11.28 5.81
N ILE A 340 -11.31 12.03 6.35
CA ILE A 340 -12.73 11.94 5.99
C ILE A 340 -13.21 13.28 5.39
N PRO A 341 -13.78 13.31 4.18
CA PRO A 341 -14.21 14.55 3.54
C PRO A 341 -15.47 15.12 4.20
N THR A 342 -15.49 16.44 4.39
CA THR A 342 -16.69 17.17 4.81
C THR A 342 -17.71 17.26 3.67
N LEU A 343 -18.97 17.53 4.01
CA LEU A 343 -20.05 17.71 3.02
C LEU A 343 -19.74 18.84 2.02
N HIS A 344 -19.12 19.92 2.50
CA HIS A 344 -18.70 21.06 1.68
C HIS A 344 -17.70 20.64 0.58
N ARG A 345 -16.67 19.86 0.92
CA ARG A 345 -15.70 19.35 -0.06
C ARG A 345 -16.32 18.39 -1.08
N CYS A 346 -17.25 17.51 -0.68
CA CYS A 346 -17.94 16.66 -1.67
C CYS A 346 -18.83 17.49 -2.63
N ALA A 347 -19.35 18.65 -2.21
CA ALA A 347 -20.16 19.53 -3.05
C ALA A 347 -19.32 20.30 -4.10
N GLU A 348 -18.11 20.73 -3.73
CA GLU A 348 -17.18 21.44 -4.64
C GLU A 348 -16.72 20.56 -5.81
N TYR A 349 -16.60 19.25 -5.59
CA TYR A 349 -16.22 18.29 -6.65
C TYR A 349 -17.38 17.78 -7.51
N GLY A 350 -18.55 18.42 -7.46
CA GLY A 350 -19.67 18.12 -8.36
C GLY A 350 -20.34 16.77 -8.15
N ARG A 351 -20.03 16.06 -7.05
CA ARG A 351 -20.61 14.75 -6.71
C ARG A 351 -21.96 14.87 -5.96
N MET A 352 -22.45 16.09 -5.76
CA MET A 352 -23.77 16.35 -5.18
C MET A 352 -24.86 16.16 -6.25
N VAL A 353 -25.65 15.10 -6.12
CA VAL A 353 -26.80 14.84 -6.99
C VAL A 353 -27.95 15.77 -6.60
N VAL A 354 -28.29 16.71 -7.48
CA VAL A 354 -29.45 17.59 -7.32
C VAL A 354 -30.67 16.92 -7.93
N HIS A 355 -31.58 16.41 -7.09
CA HIS A 355 -32.86 15.89 -7.54
C HIS A 355 -33.94 16.98 -7.54
N GLY A 356 -34.59 17.20 -8.69
CA GLY A 356 -35.73 18.10 -8.79
C GLY A 356 -35.41 19.59 -8.56
N GLY A 357 -34.16 20.01 -8.77
CA GLY A 357 -33.74 21.41 -8.58
C GLY A 357 -33.61 21.85 -7.11
N GLN A 358 -33.80 20.94 -6.15
CA GLN A 358 -33.56 21.20 -4.73
C GLN A 358 -32.14 20.78 -4.36
N LEU A 359 -31.35 21.73 -3.89
CA LEU A 359 -30.02 21.46 -3.35
C LEU A 359 -30.16 20.77 -1.99
N PRO A 360 -29.54 19.60 -1.77
CA PRO A 360 -29.38 19.05 -0.43
C PRO A 360 -28.59 20.02 0.44
N HIS A 361 -29.03 20.25 1.67
CA HIS A 361 -28.34 21.10 2.67
C HIS A 361 -28.04 22.54 2.20
N PRO A 362 -29.06 23.34 1.83
CA PRO A 362 -28.86 24.73 1.37
C PRO A 362 -28.29 25.66 2.45
N GLU A 363 -28.36 25.27 3.72
CA GLU A 363 -27.86 26.00 4.88
C GLU A 363 -26.33 25.98 5.04
N LEU A 364 -25.64 25.08 4.36
CA LEU A 364 -24.19 24.94 4.51
C LEU A 364 -23.44 26.05 3.75
N PRO A 365 -22.50 26.77 4.39
CA PRO A 365 -21.65 27.75 3.71
C PRO A 365 -20.87 27.10 2.58
N ARG A 366 -20.72 27.80 1.45
CA ARG A 366 -20.00 27.33 0.26
C ARG A 366 -18.84 28.26 -0.08
N PHE A 367 -17.94 28.50 0.87
CA PHE A 367 -16.72 29.30 0.70
C PHE A 367 -15.63 28.81 1.64
#